data_AF-A0A453T5C3-F1
#
_entry.id   AF-A0A453T5C3-F1
#
_cell.length_a   1.000
_cell.length_b   1.000
_cell.length_c   1.000
_cell.angle_alpha   90.00
_cell.angle_beta   90.00
_cell.angle_gamma   90.00
#
_symmetry.space_group_name_H-M   'P 1'
#
loop_
_entity.id
_entity.type
_entity.pdbx_description
1 polymer ?
#
loop_
_entity_poly.entity_id
_entity_poly.type
_entity_poly.pdbx_seq_one_letter_code
_entity_poly.pdbx_strand_id
1 'polypeptide(L)'
;KIDKVLKRFGSNIIFSNGMRDPWSRGGVLKNISSSIIALVTEKGAHHLDFRSATKDDPDWVVEQRRQEVEIIHGWIDQYNKDIAQM
;
A
#
# COMPACT_ATOMS: atom_id res chain seq x y z
N LYS A 1 -0.95 -12.44 -16.90
CA LYS A 1 -1.60 -11.89 -15.68
C LYS A 1 -0.68 -10.82 -15.10
N ILE A 2 -1.25 -9.75 -14.56
CA ILE A 2 -0.50 -8.55 -14.14
C ILE A 2 0.51 -8.85 -13.03
N ASP A 3 0.17 -9.78 -12.14
CA ASP A 3 1.05 -10.32 -11.07
C ASP A 3 2.42 -10.78 -11.58
N LYS A 4 2.47 -11.52 -12.70
CA LYS A 4 3.75 -12.00 -13.28
C LYS A 4 4.61 -10.86 -13.82
N VAL A 5 3.98 -9.85 -14.42
CA VAL A 5 4.68 -8.69 -14.99
C VAL A 5 5.23 -7.83 -13.84
N LEU A 6 4.39 -7.52 -12.85
CA LEU A 6 4.79 -6.76 -11.66
C LEU A 6 5.86 -7.48 -10.87
N LYS A 7 5.77 -8.81 -10.70
CA LYS A 7 6.82 -9.58 -10.01
C LYS A 7 8.19 -9.48 -10.69
N ARG A 8 8.21 -9.35 -12.02
CA ARG A 8 9.46 -9.33 -12.80
C ARG A 8 10.06 -7.93 -12.93
N PHE A 9 9.22 -6.90 -12.99
CA PHE A 9 9.66 -5.55 -13.39
C PHE A 9 9.20 -4.43 -12.47
N GLY A 10 8.33 -4.70 -11.50
CA GLY A 10 7.83 -3.70 -10.56
C GLY A 10 8.60 -3.73 -9.23
N SER A 11 8.61 -2.58 -8.56
CA SER A 11 9.16 -2.41 -7.22
C SER A 11 8.50 -1.20 -6.55
N ASN A 12 8.53 -1.16 -5.21
CA ASN A 12 8.04 -0.04 -4.40
C ASN A 12 6.59 0.37 -4.74
N ILE A 13 5.66 -0.58 -4.62
CA ILE A 13 4.23 -0.36 -4.86
C ILE A 13 3.43 -0.88 -3.67
N ILE A 14 2.52 -0.05 -3.17
CA ILE A 14 1.47 -0.46 -2.23
C ILE A 14 0.17 -0.58 -3.00
N PHE A 15 -0.50 -1.73 -2.90
CA PHE A 15 -1.88 -1.91 -3.33
C PHE A 15 -2.80 -1.90 -2.10
N SER A 16 -3.36 -0.74 -1.75
CA SER A 16 -4.37 -0.63 -0.70
C SER A 16 -5.76 -0.98 -1.24
N ASN A 17 -6.50 -1.84 -0.53
CA ASN A 17 -7.85 -2.24 -0.92
C ASN A 17 -8.76 -2.41 0.30
N GLY A 18 -9.97 -1.87 0.20
CA GLY A 18 -11.05 -2.14 1.14
C GLY A 18 -12.00 -3.22 0.59
N MET A 19 -12.34 -4.24 1.38
CA MET A 19 -13.19 -5.35 0.92
C MET A 19 -14.67 -4.99 0.73
N ARG A 20 -15.10 -3.80 1.17
CA ARG A 20 -16.42 -3.24 0.85
C ARG A 20 -16.42 -2.43 -0.45
N ASP A 21 -15.26 -2.17 -1.02
CA ASP A 21 -15.13 -1.55 -2.33
C ASP A 21 -15.42 -2.58 -3.44
N PRO A 22 -16.42 -2.36 -4.33
CA PRO A 22 -16.64 -3.26 -5.47
C PRO A 22 -15.43 -3.37 -6.40
N TRP A 23 -14.57 -2.34 -6.46
CA TRP A 23 -13.37 -2.34 -7.30
C TRP A 23 -12.27 -3.27 -6.78
N SER A 24 -12.30 -3.65 -5.49
CA SER A 24 -11.31 -4.56 -4.88
C SER A 24 -11.23 -5.92 -5.57
N ARG A 25 -12.32 -6.36 -6.22
CA ARG A 25 -12.38 -7.61 -7.00
C ARG A 25 -11.42 -7.61 -8.20
N GLY A 26 -11.10 -6.44 -8.75
CA GLY A 26 -10.13 -6.26 -9.83
C GLY A 26 -8.72 -5.92 -9.35
N GLY A 27 -8.53 -5.74 -8.05
CA GLY A 27 -7.28 -5.29 -7.45
C GLY A 27 -6.28 -6.41 -7.15
N VAL A 28 -5.16 -6.02 -6.55
CA VAL A 28 -4.13 -6.92 -6.02
C VAL A 28 -4.37 -7.09 -4.52
N LEU A 29 -4.77 -8.28 -4.10
CA LEU A 29 -5.16 -8.57 -2.70
C LEU A 29 -4.12 -9.40 -1.92
N LYS A 30 -2.93 -9.63 -2.51
CA LYS A 30 -1.83 -10.38 -1.89
C LYS A 30 -0.50 -9.78 -2.34
N ASN A 31 0.49 -9.85 -1.47
CA ASN A 31 1.86 -9.44 -1.80
C ASN A 31 2.36 -10.21 -3.04
N ILE A 32 2.97 -9.47 -3.96
CA ILE A 32 3.56 -10.02 -5.19
C ILE A 32 5.07 -10.25 -5.00
N SER A 33 5.72 -9.38 -4.22
CA SER A 33 7.13 -9.46 -3.85
C SER A 33 7.37 -8.82 -2.47
N SER A 34 8.62 -8.71 -2.02
CA SER A 34 8.98 -7.99 -0.79
C SER A 34 8.73 -6.48 -0.87
N SER A 35 8.69 -5.90 -2.07
CA SER A 35 8.51 -4.45 -2.30
C SER A 35 7.21 -4.10 -3.01
N ILE A 36 6.42 -5.11 -3.43
CA ILE A 36 5.09 -4.94 -4.01
C ILE A 36 4.10 -5.64 -3.08
N ILE A 37 3.52 -4.84 -2.20
CA ILE A 37 2.72 -5.34 -1.08
C ILE A 37 1.24 -4.96 -1.25
N ALA A 38 0.37 -5.75 -0.65
CA ALA A 38 -1.06 -5.49 -0.59
C ALA A 38 -1.48 -5.21 0.85
N LEU A 39 -2.10 -4.06 1.09
CA LEU A 39 -2.71 -3.71 2.37
C LEU A 39 -4.22 -3.83 2.21
N VAL A 40 -4.79 -4.89 2.77
CA VAL A 40 -6.21 -5.24 2.57
C VAL A 40 -6.97 -5.08 3.88
N THR A 41 -8.06 -4.31 3.86
CA THR A 41 -8.89 -4.08 5.04
C THR A 41 -10.31 -4.59 4.82
N GLU A 42 -10.87 -5.28 5.82
CA GLU A 42 -12.20 -5.88 5.69
C GLU A 42 -13.34 -4.85 5.60
N LYS A 43 -13.17 -3.70 6.26
CA LYS A 43 -14.22 -2.67 6.41
C LYS A 43 -14.02 -1.45 5.51
N GLY A 44 -12.91 -1.38 4.77
CA GLY A 44 -12.63 -0.28 3.85
C GLY A 44 -13.58 -0.27 2.66
N ALA A 45 -14.03 0.92 2.30
CA ALA A 45 -14.68 1.21 1.02
C ALA A 45 -13.63 1.80 0.05
N HIS A 46 -14.08 2.48 -1.00
CA HIS A 46 -13.22 3.01 -2.06
C HIS A 46 -12.16 3.97 -1.50
N HIS A 47 -10.88 3.53 -1.53
CA HIS A 47 -9.66 4.27 -1.17
C HIS A 47 -9.78 5.17 0.08
N LEU A 48 -10.31 4.62 1.19
CA LEU A 48 -10.55 5.38 2.43
C LEU A 48 -9.26 5.94 3.06
N ASP A 49 -8.15 5.22 2.86
CA ASP A 49 -6.79 5.60 3.21
C ASP A 49 -6.39 6.98 2.68
N PHE A 50 -6.83 7.36 1.46
CA PHE A 50 -6.54 8.68 0.88
C PHE A 50 -7.42 9.82 1.40
N ARG A 51 -8.51 9.55 2.12
CA ARG A 51 -9.34 10.63 2.66
C ARG A 51 -8.61 11.35 3.79
N SER A 52 -8.90 12.64 3.95
CA SER A 52 -8.41 13.42 5.09
C SER A 52 -8.78 12.77 6.41
N ALA A 53 -7.86 12.82 7.37
CA ALA A 53 -8.07 12.25 8.70
C ALA A 53 -9.24 12.94 9.40
N THR A 54 -10.06 12.15 10.10
CA THR A 54 -11.14 12.63 10.94
C THR A 54 -11.02 12.04 12.34
N LYS A 55 -11.60 12.71 13.33
CA LYS A 55 -11.66 12.19 14.72
C LYS A 55 -12.49 10.90 14.86
N ASP A 56 -13.31 10.61 13.86
CA ASP A 56 -14.21 9.45 13.82
C ASP A 56 -13.61 8.30 12.97
N ASP A 57 -12.37 8.46 12.48
CA ASP A 57 -11.69 7.41 11.75
C ASP A 57 -11.44 6.22 12.68
N PRO A 58 -11.80 5.00 12.26
CA PRO A 58 -11.57 3.83 13.07
C PRO A 58 -10.08 3.49 13.12
N ASP A 59 -9.64 2.88 14.23
CA ASP A 59 -8.22 2.57 14.49
C ASP A 59 -7.53 1.82 13.35
N TRP A 60 -8.25 0.93 12.65
CA TRP A 60 -7.69 0.17 11.54
C TRP A 60 -7.35 1.05 10.31
N VAL A 61 -8.05 2.17 10.09
CA VAL A 61 -7.69 3.14 9.04
C VAL A 61 -6.45 3.92 9.44
N VAL A 62 -6.39 4.34 10.70
CA VAL A 62 -5.23 5.06 11.25
C VAL A 62 -3.99 4.18 11.14
N GLU A 63 -4.11 2.91 11.52
CA GLU A 63 -3.03 1.94 11.43
C GLU A 63 -2.64 1.62 9.97
N GLN A 64 -3.61 1.49 9.06
CA GLN A 64 -3.31 1.32 7.63
C GLN A 64 -2.47 2.51 7.09
N ARG A 65 -2.89 3.75 7.37
CA ARG A 65 -2.14 4.94 6.94
C ARG A 65 -0.75 5.01 7.58
N ARG A 66 -0.63 4.59 8.86
CA ARG A 66 0.66 4.51 9.56
C ARG A 66 1.61 3.55 8.85
N GLN A 67 1.13 2.37 8.47
CA GLN A 67 1.92 1.39 7.71
C GLN A 67 2.33 1.94 6.34
N GLU A 68 1.42 2.57 5.61
CA GLU A 68 1.71 3.19 4.31
C GLU A 68 2.84 4.22 4.43
N VAL A 69 2.77 5.12 5.41
CA VAL A 69 3.80 6.13 5.68
C VAL A 69 5.13 5.48 6.06
N GLU A 70 5.12 4.46 6.93
CA GLU A 70 6.33 3.75 7.34
C GLU A 70 7.06 3.11 6.14
N ILE A 71 6.30 2.49 5.24
CA ILE A 71 6.84 1.86 4.02
C ILE A 71 7.41 2.91 3.07
N ILE A 72 6.67 4.02 2.85
CA ILE A 72 7.12 5.12 1.99
C ILE A 72 8.38 5.79 2.56
N HIS A 73 8.44 6.02 3.86
CA HIS A 73 9.66 6.51 4.53
C HIS A 73 10.83 5.57 4.31
N GLY A 74 10.63 4.25 4.45
CA GLY A 74 11.65 3.26 4.15
C GLY A 74 12.18 3.34 2.71
N TRP A 75 11.32 3.63 1.73
CA TRP A 75 11.76 3.85 0.34
C TRP A 75 12.60 5.12 0.19
N ILE A 76 12.21 6.22 0.84
CA ILE A 76 12.96 7.48 0.80
C ILE A 76 14.33 7.31 1.47
N ASP A 77 14.38 6.63 2.62
CA ASP A 77 15.62 6.33 3.33
C ASP A 77 16.57 5.47 2.50
N GLN A 78 16.05 4.43 1.83
CA GLN A 78 16.85 3.60 0.94
C GLN A 78 17.39 4.41 -0.24
N TYR A 79 16.56 5.23 -0.88
CA TYR A 79 16.98 6.10 -1.97
C TYR A 79 18.11 7.05 -1.54
N ASN A 80 17.99 7.70 -0.37
CA ASN A 80 19.03 8.59 0.13
C ASN A 80 20.35 7.86 0.41
N LYS A 81 20.28 6.62 0.93
CA LYS A 81 21.47 5.78 1.14
C LYS A 81 22.13 5.41 -0.18
N ASP A 82 21.34 5.04 -1.18
CA ASP A 82 21.85 4.65 -2.50
C ASP A 82 22.57 5.83 -3.16
N ILE A 83 21.98 7.04 -3.12
CA ILE A 83 22.59 8.26 -3.67
C ILE A 83 23.86 8.65 -2.91
N ALA A 84 23.91 8.48 -1.58
CA ALA A 84 25.10 8.81 -0.79
C ALA A 84 26.28 7.82 -1.02
N GLN A 85 26.01 6.65 -1.59
CA GLN A 85 27.00 5.64 -1.95
C GLN A 85 27.48 5.74 -3.41
N MET A 86 26.85 6.60 -4.21
CA MET A 86 27.29 6.96 -5.57
C MET A 86 28.39 8.02 -5.53
#